data_AF-A0A1N7ISR7-F1
#
_entry.id   AF-A0A1N7ISR7-F1
#
_cell.length_a   1.000
_cell.length_b   1.000
_cell.length_c   1.000
_cell.angle_alpha   90.00
_cell.angle_beta   90.00
_cell.angle_gamma   90.00
#
_symmetry.space_group_name_H-M   'P 1'
#
loop_
_entity.id
_entity.type
_entity.pdbx_description
1 polymer ?
#
loop_
_entity_poly.entity_id
_entity_poly.type
_entity_poly.pdbx_seq_one_letter_code
_entity_poly.pdbx_strand_id
1 'polypeptide(L)'
;MNKILLIFLLVFLYNFKCQDINRARIRDSLATTEYDNKMKLSNELITNFNNLDYSKLNKKIIKDIEFKNLKSKNIIFYYSGYCNHFIADDFYTIHFCAYKTVCPAFNQTHFWTEKTIKYIVNKYNVNLIPYLGYVDSFITDDKPYETFEEKIKPYYYDNSKDIILKTKNESKGLFVEKYKNSNGSKIEDILPFYYFSNKGEKGELILRKIQGKAENYGCIFISFENIKDKIVIIRIKYNLDTSGEFKDTKYKVYQYKNKKWKAIPFRNEYKSIY
;
A
#
# COMPACT_ATOMS: atom_id res chain seq x y z
N MET A 1 36.43 20.52 -43.92
CA MET A 1 35.62 19.39 -43.41
C MET A 1 34.70 18.93 -44.53
N ASN A 2 34.95 17.76 -45.10
CA ASN A 2 34.31 17.29 -46.35
C ASN A 2 32.78 17.23 -46.21
N LYS A 3 32.04 17.84 -47.15
CA LYS A 3 30.56 17.78 -47.22
C LYS A 3 30.01 16.35 -47.10
N ILE A 4 30.78 15.36 -47.57
CA ILE A 4 30.47 13.92 -47.47
C ILE A 4 30.39 13.45 -46.01
N LEU A 5 31.34 13.86 -45.15
CA LEU A 5 31.35 13.52 -43.72
C LEU A 5 30.16 14.14 -42.97
N LEU A 6 29.74 15.35 -43.35
CA LEU A 6 28.56 16.01 -42.80
C LEU A 6 27.28 15.27 -43.19
N ILE A 7 27.16 14.82 -44.45
CA ILE A 7 26.01 14.05 -44.92
C ILE A 7 25.93 12.69 -44.20
N PHE A 8 27.05 11.99 -44.04
CA PHE A 8 27.09 10.74 -43.28
C PHE A 8 26.70 10.94 -41.82
N LEU A 9 27.18 12.00 -41.17
CA LEU A 9 26.80 12.33 -39.80
C LEU A 9 25.29 12.64 -39.69
N LEU A 10 24.73 13.40 -40.64
CA LEU A 10 23.30 13.73 -40.66
C LEU A 10 22.43 12.50 -40.91
N VAL A 11 22.84 11.59 -41.80
CA VAL A 11 22.14 10.32 -42.04
C VAL A 11 22.23 9.42 -40.81
N PHE A 12 23.39 9.36 -40.16
CA PHE A 12 23.59 8.60 -38.92
C PHE A 12 22.69 9.14 -37.80
N LEU A 13 22.73 10.45 -37.53
CA LEU A 13 21.88 11.11 -36.53
C LEU A 13 20.38 10.96 -36.84
N TYR A 14 19.99 11.01 -38.11
CA TYR A 14 18.61 10.78 -38.54
C TYR A 14 18.16 9.33 -38.27
N ASN A 15 19.01 8.34 -38.54
CA ASN A 15 18.72 6.93 -38.23
C ASN A 15 18.60 6.69 -36.72
N PHE A 16 19.46 7.30 -35.90
CA PHE A 16 19.35 7.24 -34.43
C PHE A 16 18.03 7.85 -33.94
N LYS A 17 17.68 9.04 -34.42
CA LYS A 17 16.41 9.70 -34.07
C LYS A 17 15.19 8.89 -34.49
N CYS A 18 15.24 8.23 -35.65
CA CYS A 18 14.15 7.40 -36.15
C CYS A 18 13.99 6.08 -35.35
N GLN A 19 15.10 5.51 -34.89
CA GLN A 19 15.08 4.36 -33.98
C GLN A 19 14.47 4.72 -32.61
N ASP A 20 14.82 5.87 -32.03
CA ASP A 20 14.27 6.31 -30.75
C ASP A 20 12.76 6.61 -30.82
N ILE A 21 12.29 7.25 -31.89
CA ILE A 21 10.85 7.51 -32.09
C ILE A 21 10.06 6.20 -32.23
N ASN A 22 10.59 5.23 -33.00
CA ASN A 22 9.94 3.93 -33.16
C ASN A 22 9.91 3.13 -31.86
N ARG A 23 10.99 3.17 -31.06
CA ARG A 23 11.04 2.54 -29.73
C ARG A 23 10.03 3.17 -28.77
N ALA A 24 9.95 4.49 -28.71
CA ALA A 24 8.96 5.19 -27.87
C ALA A 24 7.52 4.82 -28.25
N ARG A 25 7.21 4.71 -29.55
CA ARG A 25 5.88 4.32 -30.02
C ARG A 25 5.51 2.87 -29.65
N ILE A 26 6.44 1.93 -29.81
CA ILE A 26 6.22 0.52 -29.41
C ILE A 26 5.99 0.44 -27.90
N ARG A 27 6.84 1.12 -27.14
CA ARG A 27 6.73 1.23 -25.68
C ARG A 27 5.35 1.73 -25.24
N ASP A 28 4.90 2.85 -25.81
CA ASP A 28 3.62 3.46 -25.44
C ASP A 28 2.43 2.58 -25.85
N SER A 29 2.53 1.84 -26.96
CA SER A 29 1.54 0.86 -27.40
C SER A 29 1.45 -0.35 -26.46
N LEU A 30 2.58 -0.88 -25.99
CA LEU A 30 2.62 -1.95 -25.00
C LEU A 30 2.03 -1.50 -23.67
N ALA A 31 2.36 -0.28 -23.22
CA ALA A 31 1.78 0.31 -22.00
C ALA A 31 0.26 0.46 -22.08
N THR A 32 -0.25 0.91 -23.23
CA THR A 32 -1.69 1.02 -23.48
C THR A 32 -2.37 -0.35 -23.45
N THR A 33 -1.79 -1.34 -24.12
CA THR A 33 -2.35 -2.70 -24.18
C THR A 33 -2.42 -3.36 -22.80
N GLU A 34 -1.35 -3.25 -22.02
CA GLU A 34 -1.29 -3.75 -20.65
C GLU A 34 -2.32 -3.06 -19.75
N TYR A 35 -2.45 -1.73 -19.87
CA TYR A 35 -3.45 -0.95 -19.15
C TYR A 35 -4.88 -1.41 -19.49
N ASP A 36 -5.20 -1.56 -20.77
CA ASP A 36 -6.53 -1.98 -21.24
C ASP A 36 -6.89 -3.38 -20.77
N ASN A 37 -5.93 -4.32 -20.83
CA ASN A 37 -6.12 -5.68 -20.31
C ASN A 37 -6.41 -5.68 -18.80
N LYS A 38 -5.68 -4.86 -18.03
CA LYS A 38 -5.91 -4.71 -16.59
C LYS A 38 -7.25 -4.06 -16.27
N MET A 39 -7.65 -3.04 -17.03
CA MET A 39 -8.96 -2.42 -16.90
C MET A 39 -10.10 -3.40 -17.21
N LYS A 40 -9.95 -4.22 -18.25
CA LYS A 40 -10.91 -5.29 -18.59
C LYS A 40 -11.02 -6.29 -17.46
N LEU A 41 -9.90 -6.82 -16.97
CA LEU A 41 -9.88 -7.74 -15.83
C LEU A 41 -10.52 -7.09 -14.59
N SER A 42 -10.22 -5.82 -14.34
CA SER A 42 -10.80 -5.09 -13.21
C SER A 42 -12.32 -5.01 -13.28
N ASN A 43 -12.87 -4.66 -14.44
CA ASN A 43 -14.31 -4.61 -14.67
C ASN A 43 -14.95 -6.01 -14.52
N GLU A 44 -14.28 -7.06 -15.00
CA GLU A 44 -14.71 -8.45 -14.78
C GLU A 44 -14.78 -8.79 -13.29
N LEU A 45 -13.76 -8.40 -12.51
CA LEU A 45 -13.72 -8.62 -11.06
C LEU A 45 -14.80 -7.83 -10.32
N ILE A 46 -15.00 -6.55 -10.64
CA ILE A 46 -16.09 -5.74 -10.06
C ILE A 46 -17.44 -6.40 -10.31
N THR A 47 -17.68 -6.85 -11.54
CA THR A 47 -18.92 -7.54 -11.92
C THR A 47 -19.07 -8.86 -11.17
N ASN A 48 -17.99 -9.66 -11.10
CA ASN A 48 -17.97 -10.95 -10.43
C ASN A 48 -18.27 -10.82 -8.93
N PHE A 49 -17.78 -9.76 -8.28
CA PHE A 49 -17.94 -9.50 -6.86
C PHE A 49 -19.12 -8.57 -6.52
N ASN A 50 -19.96 -8.24 -7.49
CA ASN A 50 -21.05 -7.30 -7.29
C ASN A 50 -22.01 -7.76 -6.17
N ASN A 51 -22.47 -6.82 -5.35
CA ASN A 51 -23.43 -7.02 -4.26
C ASN A 51 -23.03 -8.07 -3.19
N LEU A 52 -21.72 -8.27 -2.96
CA LEU A 52 -21.26 -9.15 -1.89
C LEU A 52 -21.19 -8.44 -0.54
N ASP A 53 -21.69 -9.10 0.51
CA ASP A 53 -21.50 -8.66 1.90
C ASP A 53 -20.10 -9.08 2.40
N TYR A 54 -19.23 -8.09 2.58
CA TYR A 54 -17.88 -8.29 3.10
C TYR A 54 -17.79 -8.28 4.64
N SER A 55 -18.86 -7.98 5.37
CA SER A 55 -18.81 -7.90 6.83
C SER A 55 -18.38 -9.23 7.48
N LYS A 56 -18.83 -10.36 6.92
CA LYS A 56 -18.43 -11.70 7.36
C LYS A 56 -17.00 -12.03 6.95
N LEU A 57 -16.54 -11.53 5.80
CA LEU A 57 -15.15 -11.66 5.38
C LEU A 57 -14.24 -10.90 6.35
N ASN A 58 -14.50 -9.61 6.61
CA ASN A 58 -13.73 -8.80 7.57
C ASN A 58 -13.57 -9.50 8.92
N LYS A 59 -14.64 -10.07 9.49
CA LYS A 59 -14.58 -10.83 10.75
C LYS A 59 -13.66 -12.05 10.68
N LYS A 60 -13.59 -12.73 9.54
CA LYS A 60 -12.68 -13.88 9.32
C LYS A 60 -11.23 -13.41 9.24
N ILE A 61 -10.97 -12.36 8.46
CA ILE A 61 -9.65 -11.75 8.34
C ILE A 61 -9.11 -11.31 9.70
N ILE A 62 -9.92 -10.60 10.49
CA ILE A 62 -9.54 -10.14 11.83
C ILE A 62 -9.16 -11.30 12.78
N LYS A 63 -9.80 -12.47 12.63
CA LYS A 63 -9.48 -13.66 13.43
C LYS A 63 -8.16 -14.31 13.00
N ASP A 64 -7.79 -14.17 11.73
CA ASP A 64 -6.52 -14.67 11.19
C ASP A 64 -5.34 -13.76 11.50
N ILE A 65 -5.58 -12.51 11.88
CA ILE A 65 -4.52 -11.62 12.34
C ILE A 65 -4.04 -12.10 13.71
N GLU A 66 -2.78 -12.51 13.76
CA GLU A 66 -2.14 -12.98 14.98
C GLU A 66 -1.57 -11.79 15.75
N PHE A 67 -2.45 -10.98 16.36
CA PHE A 67 -2.06 -9.82 17.17
C PHE A 67 -1.06 -10.16 18.28
N LYS A 68 -1.05 -11.41 18.76
CA LYS A 68 -0.05 -11.94 19.71
C LYS A 68 1.40 -11.93 19.18
N ASN A 69 1.60 -11.91 17.85
CA ASN A 69 2.93 -11.85 17.25
C ASN A 69 3.47 -10.41 17.15
N LEU A 70 2.66 -9.42 17.49
CA LEU A 70 3.08 -8.02 17.54
C LEU A 70 3.75 -7.76 18.88
N LYS A 71 4.87 -7.04 18.83
CA LYS A 71 5.74 -6.79 19.99
C LYS A 71 5.16 -5.78 20.98
N SER A 72 4.05 -5.12 20.63
CA SER A 72 3.46 -4.04 21.40
C SER A 72 1.95 -3.95 21.17
N LYS A 73 1.26 -3.33 22.12
CA LYS A 73 -0.14 -2.90 21.99
C LYS A 73 -0.31 -1.70 21.05
N ASN A 74 0.76 -0.95 20.80
CA ASN A 74 0.77 0.13 19.83
C ASN A 74 1.09 -0.46 18.46
N ILE A 75 0.13 -0.41 17.55
CA ILE A 75 0.23 -1.08 16.26
C ILE A 75 0.07 -0.06 15.16
N ILE A 76 1.15 0.15 14.41
CA ILE A 76 1.09 0.87 13.15
C ILE A 76 0.52 -0.07 12.10
N PHE A 77 -0.60 0.30 11.46
CA PHE A 77 -1.11 -0.41 10.30
C PHE A 77 -0.90 0.39 9.03
N TYR A 78 -0.30 -0.24 8.03
CA TYR A 78 -0.01 0.38 6.76
C TYR A 78 -1.25 0.38 5.88
N TYR A 79 -1.84 1.57 5.73
CA TYR A 79 -2.89 1.83 4.76
C TYR A 79 -2.22 2.13 3.42
N SER A 80 -2.16 1.13 2.55
CA SER A 80 -1.62 1.31 1.20
C SER A 80 -2.63 0.76 0.20
N GLY A 81 -3.12 1.65 -0.67
CA GLY A 81 -3.64 1.23 -1.95
C GLY A 81 -2.45 0.78 -2.78
N TYR A 82 -2.26 -0.53 -2.88
CA TYR A 82 -1.14 -1.07 -3.63
C TYR A 82 -1.26 -0.54 -5.07
N CYS A 83 -0.30 0.25 -5.52
CA CYS A 83 -0.20 0.69 -6.91
C CYS A 83 1.21 0.38 -7.34
N ASN A 84 1.39 -0.78 -7.96
CA ASN A 84 2.71 -1.22 -8.41
C ASN A 84 2.56 -1.85 -9.79
N HIS A 85 2.33 -0.99 -10.79
CA HIS A 85 2.41 -1.43 -12.17
C HIS A 85 3.55 -0.70 -12.82
N PHE A 86 4.56 -1.50 -13.15
CA PHE A 86 5.65 -1.08 -13.99
C PHE A 86 5.75 -2.02 -15.18
N ILE A 87 5.99 -1.47 -16.36
CA ILE A 87 6.58 -2.24 -17.47
C ILE A 87 8.06 -2.00 -17.37
N ALA A 88 8.81 -3.03 -16.94
CA ALA A 88 10.25 -3.04 -17.01
C ALA A 88 10.69 -3.92 -18.19
N ASP A 89 11.56 -3.36 -19.01
CA ASP A 89 12.34 -4.04 -20.05
C ASP A 89 13.82 -3.64 -19.82
N ASP A 90 14.76 -4.29 -20.50
CA ASP A 90 16.22 -4.09 -20.35
C ASP A 90 16.66 -2.62 -20.55
N PHE A 91 15.80 -1.80 -21.15
CA PHE A 91 16.09 -0.41 -21.52
C PHE A 91 15.21 0.64 -20.82
N TYR A 92 14.09 0.27 -20.17
CA TYR A 92 13.17 1.24 -19.57
C TYR A 92 12.27 0.63 -18.50
N THR A 93 11.89 1.46 -17.51
CA THR A 93 10.83 1.15 -16.55
C THR A 93 9.74 2.23 -16.65
N ILE A 94 8.52 1.86 -17.02
CA ILE A 94 7.36 2.76 -17.04
C ILE A 94 6.49 2.43 -15.85
N HIS A 95 6.35 3.37 -14.92
CA HIS A 95 5.36 3.26 -13.86
C HIS A 95 4.03 3.85 -14.30
N PHE A 96 2.95 3.07 -14.31
CA PHE A 96 1.61 3.58 -14.57
C PHE A 96 0.68 3.21 -13.42
N CYS A 97 0.15 4.20 -12.71
CA CYS A 97 -0.68 3.92 -11.55
C CYS A 97 -2.15 3.73 -11.96
N ALA A 98 -2.52 2.50 -12.32
CA ALA A 98 -3.91 2.14 -12.58
C ALA A 98 -4.59 1.71 -11.27
N TYR A 99 -4.82 2.65 -10.34
CA TYR A 99 -5.36 2.34 -9.00
C TYR A 99 -6.71 1.59 -9.06
N LYS A 100 -7.54 1.89 -10.08
CA LYS A 100 -8.80 1.15 -10.34
C LYS A 100 -8.61 -0.30 -10.76
N THR A 101 -7.39 -0.74 -11.03
CA THR A 101 -7.09 -2.12 -11.45
C THR A 101 -6.55 -2.98 -10.33
N VAL A 102 -6.04 -2.38 -9.25
CA VAL A 102 -5.47 -3.12 -8.12
C VAL A 102 -6.52 -3.34 -7.05
N CYS A 103 -6.92 -4.58 -6.86
CA CYS A 103 -7.95 -4.99 -5.89
C CYS A 103 -9.28 -4.23 -6.07
N PRO A 104 -9.90 -4.32 -7.24
CA PRO A 104 -11.04 -3.48 -7.59
C PRO A 104 -12.34 -3.86 -6.87
N ALA A 105 -12.40 -5.04 -6.25
CA ALA A 105 -13.60 -5.57 -5.62
C ALA A 105 -13.56 -5.54 -4.08
N PHE A 106 -12.49 -6.07 -3.47
CA PHE A 106 -12.28 -6.05 -2.02
C PHE A 106 -10.87 -5.59 -1.71
N ASN A 107 -10.73 -4.52 -0.93
CA ASN A 107 -9.48 -3.81 -0.70
C ASN A 107 -9.45 -3.10 0.66
N GLN A 108 -8.49 -2.19 0.85
CA GLN A 108 -8.28 -1.45 2.11
C GLN A 108 -9.53 -0.71 2.59
N THR A 109 -10.31 -0.08 1.70
CA THR A 109 -11.51 0.70 2.10
C THR A 109 -12.61 -0.21 2.64
N HIS A 110 -12.73 -1.41 2.08
CA HIS A 110 -13.68 -2.42 2.51
C HIS A 110 -13.27 -3.06 3.85
N PHE A 111 -11.96 -3.20 4.11
CA PHE A 111 -11.45 -3.81 5.33
C PHE A 111 -11.34 -2.80 6.49
N TRP A 112 -10.60 -1.70 6.32
CA TRP A 112 -10.33 -0.68 7.35
C TRP A 112 -11.50 0.30 7.55
N THR A 113 -12.69 -0.25 7.74
CA THR A 113 -13.86 0.52 8.15
C THR A 113 -13.77 0.89 9.63
N GLU A 114 -14.47 1.94 10.03
CA GLU A 114 -14.62 2.32 11.45
C GLU A 114 -15.09 1.14 12.32
N LYS A 115 -16.02 0.34 11.81
CA LYS A 115 -16.54 -0.85 12.50
C LYS A 115 -15.45 -1.89 12.72
N THR A 116 -14.63 -2.16 11.70
CA THR A 116 -13.49 -3.09 11.80
C THR A 116 -12.47 -2.58 12.80
N ILE A 117 -12.09 -1.30 12.69
CA ILE A 117 -11.09 -0.66 13.54
C ILE A 117 -11.53 -0.67 15.00
N LYS A 118 -12.73 -0.18 15.32
CA LYS A 118 -13.29 -0.21 16.68
C LYS A 118 -13.39 -1.63 17.22
N TYR A 119 -13.75 -2.61 16.38
CA TYR A 119 -13.77 -4.01 16.80
C TYR A 119 -12.38 -4.51 17.17
N ILE A 120 -11.35 -4.21 16.37
CA ILE A 120 -9.96 -4.62 16.65
C ILE A 120 -9.46 -3.97 17.94
N VAL A 121 -9.56 -2.64 18.04
CA VAL A 121 -9.12 -1.86 19.21
C VAL A 121 -9.72 -2.42 20.49
N ASN A 122 -11.03 -2.62 20.52
CA ASN A 122 -11.72 -3.12 21.72
C ASN A 122 -11.42 -4.59 22.01
N LYS A 123 -11.43 -5.46 21.00
CA LYS A 123 -11.28 -6.90 21.20
C LYS A 123 -9.86 -7.29 21.64
N TYR A 124 -8.85 -6.66 21.02
CA TYR A 124 -7.46 -7.01 21.26
C TYR A 124 -6.78 -6.05 22.25
N ASN A 125 -7.47 -5.01 22.69
CA ASN A 125 -6.95 -4.00 23.62
C ASN A 125 -5.63 -3.39 23.12
N VAL A 126 -5.72 -2.79 21.93
CA VAL A 126 -4.59 -2.23 21.19
C VAL A 126 -4.88 -0.81 20.75
N ASN A 127 -3.83 0.00 20.58
CA ASN A 127 -3.91 1.27 19.88
C ASN A 127 -3.60 1.02 18.41
N LEU A 128 -4.46 1.50 17.51
CA LEU A 128 -4.24 1.38 16.07
C LEU A 128 -3.86 2.73 15.48
N ILE A 129 -2.66 2.80 14.92
CA ILE A 129 -2.09 4.00 14.30
C ILE A 129 -2.07 3.81 12.79
N PRO A 130 -2.91 4.49 12.01
CA PRO A 130 -2.83 4.42 10.55
C PRO A 130 -1.57 5.10 10.05
N TYR A 131 -0.90 4.45 9.11
CA TYR A 131 0.22 5.00 8.36
C TYR A 131 -0.08 4.94 6.86
N LEU A 132 0.05 6.08 6.19
CA LEU A 132 -0.24 6.22 4.77
C LEU A 132 0.98 5.74 3.97
N GLY A 133 1.07 4.44 3.72
CA GLY A 133 2.29 3.81 3.20
C GLY A 133 2.74 4.30 1.82
N TYR A 134 1.83 4.83 0.99
CA TYR A 134 2.22 5.36 -0.32
C TYR A 134 2.93 6.71 -0.23
N VAL A 135 2.62 7.51 0.79
CA VAL A 135 3.23 8.84 1.01
C VAL A 135 4.10 8.90 2.24
N ASP A 136 4.42 7.72 2.78
CA ASP A 136 5.35 7.50 3.87
C ASP A 136 5.12 8.45 5.06
N SER A 137 3.86 8.59 5.47
CA SER A 137 3.49 9.57 6.48
C SER A 137 2.38 9.12 7.43
N PHE A 138 2.44 9.63 8.66
CA PHE A 138 1.32 9.56 9.61
C PHE A 138 0.21 10.52 9.22
N ILE A 139 -1.00 10.23 9.68
CA ILE A 139 -2.10 11.18 9.60
C ILE A 139 -1.90 12.22 10.70
N THR A 140 -1.75 13.49 10.33
CA THR A 140 -1.45 14.60 11.22
C THR A 140 -2.09 15.92 10.73
N ASP A 141 -2.04 16.97 11.57
CA ASP A 141 -2.43 18.34 11.22
C ASP A 141 -1.35 19.05 10.41
N ASP A 142 -0.09 18.81 10.77
CA ASP A 142 1.08 19.38 10.11
C ASP A 142 1.30 18.65 8.79
N LYS A 143 1.02 19.33 7.67
CA LYS A 143 1.12 18.72 6.34
C LYS A 143 2.53 18.17 6.07
N PRO A 144 2.60 17.05 5.34
CA PRO A 144 3.53 16.96 4.21
C PRO A 144 2.70 16.66 2.96
N TYR A 145 1.93 17.64 2.50
CA TYR A 145 1.22 17.53 1.21
C TYR A 145 1.72 18.55 0.18
N GLU A 146 2.76 19.32 0.49
CA GLU A 146 3.31 20.32 -0.45
C GLU A 146 4.02 19.66 -1.65
N THR A 147 4.54 18.44 -1.51
CA THR A 147 5.05 17.63 -2.65
C THR A 147 3.98 16.72 -3.28
N PHE A 148 2.77 16.68 -2.72
CA PHE A 148 1.67 15.80 -3.12
C PHE A 148 0.87 16.34 -4.32
N GLU A 149 1.11 17.59 -4.73
CA GLU A 149 0.06 18.41 -5.33
C GLU A 149 -0.21 18.29 -6.84
N GLU A 150 0.62 17.66 -7.69
CA GLU A 150 0.35 17.78 -9.14
C GLU A 150 -0.03 16.49 -9.90
N LYS A 151 0.25 15.28 -9.39
CA LYS A 151 -0.01 14.05 -10.18
C LYS A 151 -0.74 12.91 -9.47
N ILE A 152 -0.67 12.83 -8.14
CA ILE A 152 -1.17 11.66 -7.38
C ILE A 152 -2.35 12.01 -6.45
N LYS A 153 -2.56 13.31 -6.22
CA LYS A 153 -3.59 13.89 -5.35
C LYS A 153 -5.01 13.35 -5.55
N PRO A 154 -5.53 13.12 -6.78
CA PRO A 154 -6.92 12.65 -6.92
C PRO A 154 -7.10 11.21 -6.43
N TYR A 155 -6.18 10.31 -6.78
CA TYR A 155 -6.44 8.87 -6.75
C TYR A 155 -6.15 8.20 -5.39
N TYR A 156 -5.08 8.63 -4.71
CA TYR A 156 -4.76 8.13 -3.37
C TYR A 156 -5.66 8.78 -2.31
N TYR A 157 -5.96 10.07 -2.48
CA TYR A 157 -6.81 10.80 -1.56
C TYR A 157 -8.22 10.22 -1.53
N ASP A 158 -8.84 9.88 -2.67
CA ASP A 158 -10.23 9.39 -2.67
C ASP A 158 -10.45 8.13 -1.82
N ASN A 159 -9.52 7.17 -1.84
CA ASN A 159 -9.64 5.94 -1.05
C ASN A 159 -9.22 6.13 0.41
N SER A 160 -8.23 6.99 0.67
CA SER A 160 -7.74 7.25 2.03
C SER A 160 -8.51 8.35 2.76
N LYS A 161 -9.32 9.16 2.07
CA LYS A 161 -10.06 10.31 2.62
C LYS A 161 -10.88 9.92 3.84
N ASP A 162 -11.62 8.83 3.72
CA ASP A 162 -12.47 8.32 4.79
C ASP A 162 -11.68 7.98 6.05
N ILE A 163 -10.56 7.25 5.91
CA ILE A 163 -9.74 6.88 7.05
C ILE A 163 -9.01 8.10 7.63
N ILE A 164 -8.56 9.04 6.79
CA ILE A 164 -7.94 10.31 7.22
C ILE A 164 -8.93 11.12 8.06
N LEU A 165 -10.12 11.39 7.54
CA LEU A 165 -11.13 12.19 8.23
C LEU A 165 -11.55 11.53 9.55
N LYS A 166 -11.74 10.21 9.57
CA LYS A 166 -12.10 9.47 10.78
C LYS A 166 -10.98 9.55 11.83
N THR A 167 -9.74 9.30 11.42
CA THR A 167 -8.60 9.27 12.36
C THR A 167 -8.33 10.65 12.97
N LYS A 168 -8.51 11.74 12.21
CA LYS A 168 -8.34 13.11 12.74
C LYS A 168 -9.30 13.48 13.88
N ASN A 169 -10.39 12.74 14.06
CA ASN A 169 -11.34 12.93 15.17
C ASN A 169 -10.97 12.09 16.41
N GLU A 170 -9.87 11.35 16.37
CA GLU A 170 -9.44 10.45 17.43
C GLU A 170 -8.29 11.07 18.25
N SER A 171 -7.63 10.26 19.08
CA SER A 171 -6.57 10.71 19.99
C SER A 171 -5.30 11.15 19.25
N LYS A 172 -4.55 12.10 19.84
CA LYS A 172 -3.24 12.56 19.33
C LYS A 172 -2.09 11.93 20.11
N GLY A 173 -0.99 11.68 19.41
CA GLY A 173 0.27 11.19 19.96
C GLY A 173 1.48 11.78 19.24
N LEU A 174 2.67 11.40 19.69
CA LEU A 174 3.96 11.86 19.17
C LEU A 174 4.83 10.69 18.75
N PHE A 175 5.33 10.71 17.53
CA PHE A 175 6.34 9.79 17.04
C PHE A 175 7.71 10.44 17.17
N VAL A 176 8.62 9.78 17.87
CA VAL A 176 9.99 10.26 18.13
C VAL A 176 10.97 9.30 17.48
N GLU A 177 11.69 9.77 16.46
CA GLU A 177 12.76 9.03 15.82
C GLU A 177 14.13 9.61 16.19
N LYS A 178 15.00 8.77 16.73
CA LYS A 178 16.36 9.14 17.12
C LYS A 178 17.38 8.32 16.35
N TYR A 179 18.29 8.98 15.66
CA TYR A 179 19.36 8.31 14.93
C TYR A 179 20.68 9.11 15.01
N LYS A 180 21.78 8.43 14.69
CA LYS A 180 23.08 9.08 14.53
C LYS A 180 23.30 9.23 13.03
N ASN A 181 23.58 10.44 12.56
CA ASN A 181 24.00 10.62 11.18
C ASN A 181 25.44 10.09 10.98
N SER A 182 25.89 10.03 9.73
CA SER A 182 27.25 9.56 9.37
C SER A 182 28.38 10.31 10.07
N ASN A 183 28.10 11.53 10.55
CA ASN A 183 29.07 12.40 11.25
C ASN A 183 29.01 12.22 12.78
N GLY A 184 28.20 11.29 13.28
CA GLY A 184 28.04 11.00 14.71
C GLY A 184 27.08 11.93 15.46
N SER A 185 26.52 12.96 14.80
CA SER A 185 25.55 13.86 15.42
C SER A 185 24.24 13.14 15.69
N LYS A 186 23.69 13.35 16.89
CA LYS A 186 22.37 12.86 17.28
C LYS A 186 21.31 13.74 16.64
N ILE A 187 20.41 13.14 15.88
CA ILE A 187 19.21 13.79 15.33
C ILE A 187 17.99 13.21 16.05
N GLU A 188 17.01 14.07 16.32
CA GLU A 188 15.72 13.72 16.90
C GLU A 188 14.62 14.39 16.10
N ASP A 189 13.83 13.56 15.41
CA ASP A 189 12.65 14.00 14.68
C ASP A 189 11.40 13.69 15.52
N ILE A 190 10.53 14.69 15.66
CA ILE A 190 9.28 14.58 16.41
C ILE A 190 8.13 14.90 15.48
N LEU A 191 7.22 13.95 15.29
CA LEU A 191 6.09 14.07 14.39
C LEU A 191 4.78 13.80 15.15
N PRO A 192 3.81 14.72 15.15
CA PRO A 192 2.49 14.43 15.69
C PRO A 192 1.76 13.41 14.80
N PHE A 193 0.88 12.62 15.41
CA PHE A 193 0.00 11.72 14.69
C PHE A 193 -1.35 11.54 15.40
N TYR A 194 -2.35 11.11 14.65
CA TYR A 194 -3.64 10.66 15.18
C TYR A 194 -3.75 9.14 15.21
N TYR A 195 -4.49 8.61 16.19
CA TYR A 195 -4.68 7.17 16.36
C TYR A 195 -6.00 6.80 17.04
N PHE A 196 -6.46 5.57 16.78
CA PHE A 196 -7.60 4.99 17.48
C PHE A 196 -7.14 4.39 18.81
N SER A 197 -7.55 5.00 19.90
CA SER A 197 -7.13 4.64 21.25
C SER A 197 -7.98 3.52 21.85
N ASN A 198 -7.36 2.62 22.61
CA ASN A 198 -8.09 1.80 23.56
C ASN A 198 -8.58 2.71 24.71
N LYS A 199 -9.85 2.57 25.12
CA LYS A 199 -10.52 3.48 26.09
C LYS A 199 -9.86 3.55 27.49
N GLY A 200 -8.76 2.84 27.73
CA GLY A 200 -8.04 2.82 29.00
C GLY A 200 -6.88 3.82 29.11
N GLU A 201 -6.38 4.37 28.01
CA GLU A 201 -5.22 5.27 28.04
C GLU A 201 -5.63 6.74 28.19
N LYS A 202 -5.24 7.38 29.29
CA LYS A 202 -5.53 8.79 29.63
C LYS A 202 -4.36 9.75 29.33
N GLY A 203 -3.35 9.31 28.58
CA GLY A 203 -2.15 10.11 28.30
C GLY A 203 -1.85 10.22 26.81
N GLU A 204 -1.00 11.18 26.44
CA GLU A 204 -0.46 11.30 25.09
C GLU A 204 0.40 10.07 24.76
N LEU A 205 0.09 9.40 23.65
CA LEU A 205 0.82 8.21 23.22
C LEU A 205 2.12 8.62 22.55
N ILE A 206 3.26 8.16 23.09
CA ILE A 206 4.58 8.40 22.49
C ILE A 206 5.11 7.12 21.86
N LEU A 207 5.35 7.13 20.55
CA LEU A 207 6.03 6.05 19.82
C LEU A 207 7.51 6.37 19.66
N ARG A 208 8.39 5.38 19.79
CA ARG A 208 9.85 5.58 19.70
C ARG A 208 10.52 4.65 18.71
N LYS A 209 11.36 5.22 17.85
CA LYS A 209 12.25 4.51 16.93
C LYS A 209 13.68 4.97 17.18
N ILE A 210 14.57 4.06 17.53
CA ILE A 210 15.98 4.37 17.83
C ILE A 210 16.87 3.58 16.88
N GLN A 211 17.73 4.27 16.11
CA GLN A 211 18.65 3.66 15.15
C GLN A 211 17.94 2.67 14.21
N GLY A 212 16.80 3.07 13.64
CA GLY A 212 16.02 2.21 12.75
C GLY A 212 15.14 1.16 13.46
N LYS A 213 15.27 0.98 14.78
CA LYS A 213 14.56 -0.07 15.53
C LYS A 213 13.36 0.49 16.28
N ALA A 214 12.19 -0.11 16.04
CA ALA A 214 10.98 0.15 16.81
C ALA A 214 11.15 -0.35 18.27
N GLU A 215 10.88 0.52 19.24
CA GLU A 215 11.01 0.17 20.67
C GLU A 215 9.69 -0.28 21.29
N ASN A 216 8.62 0.48 21.06
CA ASN A 216 7.35 0.32 21.78
C ASN A 216 6.14 0.25 20.85
N TYR A 217 6.35 -0.10 19.58
CA TYR A 217 5.29 -0.38 18.62
C TYR A 217 5.62 -1.58 17.73
N GLY A 218 4.57 -2.22 17.22
CA GLY A 218 4.64 -3.20 16.15
C GLY A 218 4.04 -2.63 14.87
N CYS A 219 4.33 -3.28 13.74
CA CYS A 219 3.75 -2.90 12.46
C CYS A 219 2.96 -4.07 11.88
N ILE A 220 1.87 -3.78 11.18
CA ILE A 220 1.15 -4.75 10.37
C ILE A 220 0.89 -4.16 8.98
N PHE A 221 1.14 -4.96 7.96
CA PHE A 221 0.74 -4.67 6.60
C PHE A 221 -0.20 -5.77 6.13
N ILE A 222 -1.37 -5.37 5.65
CA ILE A 222 -2.35 -6.28 5.05
C ILE A 222 -2.56 -5.82 3.62
N SER A 223 -2.30 -6.69 2.66
CA SER A 223 -2.71 -6.46 1.28
C SER A 223 -3.71 -7.51 0.84
N PHE A 224 -4.48 -7.13 -0.17
CA PHE A 224 -5.52 -7.95 -0.77
C PHE A 224 -5.13 -8.23 -2.20
N GLU A 225 -5.76 -9.23 -2.78
CA GLU A 225 -5.80 -9.47 -4.22
C GLU A 225 -7.14 -10.12 -4.52
N ASN A 226 -7.76 -9.73 -5.65
CA ASN A 226 -9.03 -10.28 -6.09
C ASN A 226 -8.78 -11.05 -7.38
N ILE A 227 -9.22 -12.31 -7.42
CA ILE A 227 -9.15 -13.13 -8.62
C ILE A 227 -10.55 -13.68 -8.94
N LYS A 228 -10.67 -14.34 -10.10
CA LYS A 228 -11.94 -14.94 -10.57
C LYS A 228 -12.54 -15.89 -9.53
N ASP A 229 -13.83 -16.18 -9.71
CA ASP A 229 -14.63 -17.04 -8.82
C ASP A 229 -14.79 -16.54 -7.38
N LYS A 230 -14.85 -15.20 -7.21
CA LYS A 230 -15.05 -14.53 -5.92
C LYS A 230 -14.01 -14.92 -4.87
N ILE A 231 -12.75 -15.01 -5.28
CA ILE A 231 -11.64 -15.36 -4.40
C ILE A 231 -10.88 -14.10 -3.98
N VAL A 232 -10.70 -13.93 -2.68
CA VAL A 232 -9.86 -12.90 -2.07
C VAL A 232 -8.64 -13.58 -1.46
N ILE A 233 -7.46 -13.19 -1.94
CA ILE A 233 -6.18 -13.55 -1.34
C ILE A 233 -5.78 -12.41 -0.40
N ILE A 234 -5.23 -12.77 0.74
CA ILE A 234 -4.83 -11.84 1.79
C ILE A 234 -3.41 -12.16 2.16
N ARG A 235 -2.56 -11.14 2.10
CA ARG A 235 -1.18 -11.20 2.54
C ARG A 235 -1.07 -10.37 3.82
N ILE A 236 -0.67 -11.00 4.91
CA ILE A 236 -0.45 -10.34 6.19
C ILE A 236 1.04 -10.42 6.49
N LYS A 237 1.67 -9.26 6.69
CA LYS A 237 3.07 -9.16 7.09
C LYS A 237 3.18 -8.44 8.42
N TYR A 238 4.11 -8.86 9.26
CA TYR A 238 4.24 -8.39 10.63
C TYR A 238 5.62 -7.79 10.85
N ASN A 239 5.69 -6.71 11.64
CA ASN A 239 6.90 -6.09 12.14
C ASN A 239 7.94 -5.78 11.05
N LEU A 240 8.04 -4.50 10.69
CA LEU A 240 9.16 -4.03 9.90
C LEU A 240 10.47 -4.22 10.66
N ASP A 241 11.50 -4.67 9.96
CA ASP A 241 12.85 -4.70 10.49
C ASP A 241 13.61 -3.40 10.20
N THR A 242 14.88 -3.37 10.60
CA THR A 242 15.74 -2.19 10.47
C THR A 242 16.06 -1.83 9.02
N SER A 243 15.89 -2.75 8.07
CA SER A 243 16.00 -2.49 6.63
C SER A 243 14.69 -1.97 6.01
N GLY A 244 13.61 -1.90 6.78
CA GLY A 244 12.29 -1.54 6.25
C GLY A 244 11.60 -2.71 5.55
N GLU A 245 12.06 -3.94 5.75
CA GLU A 245 11.40 -5.13 5.24
C GLU A 245 10.49 -5.76 6.29
N PHE A 246 9.30 -6.20 5.88
CA PHE A 246 8.42 -6.92 6.79
C PHE A 246 8.89 -8.36 6.94
N LYS A 247 8.95 -8.81 8.19
CA LYS A 247 9.19 -10.21 8.52
C LYS A 247 7.89 -11.01 8.42
N ASP A 248 8.03 -12.32 8.18
CA ASP A 248 6.94 -13.30 8.20
C ASP A 248 5.70 -12.94 7.37
N THR A 249 5.71 -13.36 6.10
CA THR A 249 4.52 -13.25 5.25
C THR A 249 3.58 -14.44 5.48
N LYS A 250 2.33 -14.16 5.90
CA LYS A 250 1.25 -15.14 5.97
C LYS A 250 0.24 -14.92 4.87
N TYR A 251 -0.22 -16.01 4.26
CA TYR A 251 -1.27 -15.99 3.25
C TYR A 251 -2.56 -16.62 3.78
N LYS A 252 -3.68 -15.97 3.48
CA LYS A 252 -5.03 -16.49 3.73
C LYS A 252 -5.85 -16.31 2.47
N VAL A 253 -6.68 -17.29 2.15
CA VAL A 253 -7.48 -17.28 0.92
C VAL A 253 -8.92 -17.60 1.27
N TYR A 254 -9.82 -16.76 0.76
CA TYR A 254 -11.25 -16.87 1.00
C TYR A 254 -12.01 -16.87 -0.31
N GLN A 255 -12.92 -17.82 -0.47
CA GLN A 255 -13.83 -17.86 -1.61
C GLN A 255 -15.27 -17.66 -1.16
N TYR A 256 -16.02 -16.84 -1.90
CA TYR A 256 -17.46 -16.75 -1.71
C TYR A 256 -18.19 -17.78 -2.56
N LYS A 257 -18.74 -18.82 -1.92
CA LYS A 257 -19.52 -19.88 -2.57
C LYS A 257 -20.75 -20.21 -1.72
N ASN A 258 -21.89 -20.45 -2.37
CA ASN A 258 -23.16 -20.78 -1.70
C ASN A 258 -23.55 -19.73 -0.63
N LYS A 259 -23.46 -18.45 -0.99
CA LYS A 259 -23.77 -17.30 -0.14
C LYS A 259 -22.92 -17.19 1.15
N LYS A 260 -21.74 -17.82 1.19
CA LYS A 260 -20.86 -17.84 2.36
C LYS A 260 -19.38 -17.70 1.96
N TRP A 261 -18.64 -16.93 2.74
CA TRP A 261 -17.17 -16.90 2.68
C TRP A 261 -16.59 -18.13 3.36
N LYS A 262 -15.80 -18.91 2.64
CA LYS A 262 -15.09 -20.09 3.15
C LYS A 262 -13.60 -19.93 2.95
N ALA A 263 -12.81 -20.35 3.94
CA ALA A 263 -11.38 -20.46 3.76
C ALA A 263 -11.11 -21.60 2.77
N ILE A 264 -10.19 -21.39 1.84
CA ILE A 264 -9.71 -22.42 0.92
C ILE A 264 -8.19 -22.55 1.07
N PRO A 265 -7.59 -23.70 0.70
CA PRO A 265 -6.15 -23.86 0.74
C PRO A 265 -5.45 -22.82 -0.13
N PHE A 266 -4.33 -22.31 0.36
CA PHE A 266 -3.42 -21.52 -0.47
C PHE A 266 -2.83 -22.40 -1.57
N ARG A 267 -2.67 -21.83 -2.77
CA ARG A 267 -2.03 -22.48 -3.92
C ARG A 267 -0.88 -21.60 -4.38
N ASN A 268 0.19 -22.20 -4.90
CA ASN A 268 1.36 -21.45 -5.36
C ASN A 268 1.03 -20.45 -6.46
N GLU A 269 0.02 -20.73 -7.29
CA GLU A 269 -0.54 -19.79 -8.29
C GLU A 269 -1.07 -18.49 -7.69
N TYR A 270 -1.34 -18.45 -6.38
CA TYR A 270 -1.77 -17.26 -5.63
C TYR A 270 -0.60 -16.48 -5.01
N LYS A 271 0.64 -16.95 -5.16
CA LYS A 271 1.80 -16.09 -4.90
C LYS A 271 1.85 -15.11 -6.06
N SER A 272 1.35 -13.90 -5.85
CA SER A 272 1.73 -12.76 -6.69
C SER A 272 3.26 -12.77 -6.84
N ILE A 273 3.72 -12.76 -8.09
CA ILE A 273 5.14 -12.61 -8.45
C ILE A 273 5.60 -11.15 -8.32
N TYR A 274 4.71 -10.28 -7.84
CA TYR A 274 4.91 -8.86 -7.56
C TYR A 274 4.89 -8.61 -6.04
#